data_AF-A0A0T2L170-F1
#
_entry.id   AF-A0A0T2L170-F1
#
_cell.length_a   1.000
_cell.length_b   1.000
_cell.length_c   1.000
_cell.angle_alpha   90.00
_cell.angle_beta   90.00
_cell.angle_gamma   90.00
#
_symmetry.space_group_name_H-M   'P 1'
#
loop_
_entity.id
_entity.type
_entity.pdbx_description
1 polymer ?
#
loop_
_entity_poly.entity_id
_entity_poly.type
_entity_poly.pdbx_seq_one_letter_code
_entity_poly.pdbx_strand_id
1 'polypeptide(L)'
;MDGIEQFATQLERLTGDPIADAVPGFVRVVSVSEPKGRFGYQECALELMTEASGVAETLVRTEIVTQRKYWPEVGQRLPARISTTKPGRVDVDWDALGRASA
;
A
#
# COMPACT_ATOMS: atom_id res chain seq x y z
N MET A 1 2.04 -11.00 37.21
CA MET A 1 2.64 -9.99 36.31
C MET A 1 3.45 -10.78 35.30
N ASP A 2 2.80 -11.38 34.31
CA ASP A 2 3.42 -12.37 33.39
C ASP A 2 2.72 -12.42 32.01
N GLY A 3 1.72 -11.56 31.80
CA GLY A 3 0.91 -11.59 30.58
C GLY A 3 1.57 -10.87 29.40
N ILE A 4 2.35 -9.82 29.65
CA ILE A 4 2.75 -8.85 28.62
C ILE A 4 3.87 -9.39 27.72
N GLU A 5 4.80 -10.19 28.25
CA GLU A 5 5.93 -10.74 27.48
C GLU A 5 5.50 -11.85 26.48
N GLN A 6 4.44 -12.60 26.79
CA GLN A 6 3.87 -13.62 25.89
C GLN A 6 3.17 -12.98 24.68
N PHE A 7 2.57 -11.80 24.84
CA PHE A 7 1.96 -11.06 23.73
C PHE A 7 3.01 -10.43 22.81
N ALA A 8 4.13 -9.94 23.34
CA ALA A 8 5.20 -9.36 22.52
C ALA A 8 5.84 -10.41 21.60
N THR A 9 6.14 -11.60 22.13
CA THR A 9 6.79 -12.68 21.35
C THR A 9 5.86 -13.29 20.28
N GLN A 10 4.54 -13.32 20.53
CA GLN A 10 3.57 -13.72 19.50
C GLN A 10 3.39 -12.66 18.41
N LEU A 11 3.50 -11.37 18.77
CA LEU A 11 3.52 -10.30 17.78
C LEU A 11 4.76 -10.42 16.90
N GLU A 12 5.93 -10.70 17.48
CA GLU A 12 7.20 -10.84 16.75
C GLU A 12 7.20 -11.97 15.70
N ARG A 13 6.51 -13.09 15.95
CA ARG A 13 6.32 -14.17 14.95
C ARG A 13 5.29 -13.84 13.87
N LEU A 14 4.41 -12.87 14.13
CA LEU A 14 3.45 -12.34 13.15
C LEU A 14 4.00 -11.10 12.41
N THR A 15 5.00 -10.44 12.99
CA THR A 15 5.80 -9.32 12.45
C THR A 15 7.20 -9.77 12.03
N GLY A 16 7.39 -11.04 11.65
CA GLY A 16 8.49 -11.36 10.75
C GLY A 16 8.25 -10.53 9.50
N ASP A 17 9.15 -9.60 9.18
CA ASP A 17 8.99 -8.59 8.14
C ASP A 17 8.20 -9.17 6.95
N PRO A 18 6.94 -8.75 6.73
CA PRO A 18 6.00 -9.43 5.83
C PRO A 18 6.37 -9.31 4.34
N ILE A 19 7.60 -8.85 4.08
CA ILE A 19 8.24 -8.44 2.85
C ILE A 19 9.65 -9.05 2.70
N ALA A 20 10.05 -10.01 3.54
CA ALA A 20 11.35 -10.68 3.42
C ALA A 20 11.63 -11.27 2.03
N ASP A 21 10.57 -11.63 1.27
CA ASP A 21 10.63 -12.03 -0.15
C ASP A 21 9.83 -11.07 -1.05
N ALA A 22 9.91 -9.76 -0.78
CA ALA A 22 9.29 -8.77 -1.65
C ALA A 22 10.27 -8.32 -2.70
N VAL A 23 9.81 -8.35 -3.95
CA VAL A 23 10.55 -7.80 -5.07
C VAL A 23 10.17 -6.34 -5.28
N PRO A 24 11.12 -5.50 -5.72
CA PRO A 24 10.80 -4.17 -6.18
C PRO A 24 9.89 -4.27 -7.41
N GLY A 25 8.85 -3.45 -7.43
CA GLY A 25 7.92 -3.35 -8.54
C GLY A 25 7.15 -2.05 -8.48
N PHE A 26 6.00 -2.05 -9.14
CA PHE A 26 5.10 -0.93 -9.19
C PHE A 26 3.68 -1.38 -8.91
N VAL A 27 2.86 -0.46 -8.47
CA VAL A 27 1.41 -0.59 -8.55
C VAL A 27 0.88 0.49 -9.45
N ARG A 28 -0.13 0.13 -10.25
CA ARG A 28 -0.89 1.10 -11.03
C ARG A 28 -2.25 1.31 -10.39
N VAL A 29 -2.62 2.56 -10.16
CA VAL A 29 -3.97 2.91 -9.71
C VAL A 29 -4.93 2.63 -10.86
N VAL A 30 -5.90 1.74 -10.65
CA VAL A 30 -6.93 1.43 -11.65
C VAL A 30 -8.27 2.04 -11.30
N SER A 31 -8.51 2.31 -10.02
CA SER A 31 -9.71 3.00 -9.53
C SER A 31 -9.38 3.80 -8.28
N VAL A 32 -10.03 4.95 -8.12
CA VAL A 32 -9.89 5.84 -6.97
C VAL A 32 -11.25 6.43 -6.62
N SER A 33 -11.55 6.50 -5.33
CA SER A 33 -12.75 7.15 -4.82
C SER A 33 -12.67 8.66 -4.95
N GLU A 34 -13.81 9.34 -5.09
CA GLU A 34 -13.84 10.80 -5.15
C GLU A 34 -13.58 11.44 -3.77
N PRO A 35 -12.86 12.57 -3.70
CA PRO A 35 -12.68 13.30 -2.45
C PRO A 35 -14.02 13.89 -1.97
N LYS A 36 -14.42 13.56 -0.74
CA LYS A 36 -15.71 13.97 -0.13
C LYS A 36 -15.78 15.46 0.25
N GLY A 37 -14.67 16.19 0.23
CA GLY A 37 -14.58 17.57 0.64
C GLY A 37 -13.35 18.32 0.10
N ARG A 38 -13.29 19.62 0.39
CA ARG A 38 -12.23 20.52 -0.11
C ARG A 38 -10.99 20.56 0.78
N PHE A 39 -11.11 20.28 2.08
CA PHE A 39 -10.04 20.43 3.06
C PHE A 39 -9.90 19.20 3.96
N GLY A 40 -8.72 19.06 4.57
CA GLY A 40 -8.42 18.00 5.52
C GLY A 40 -7.91 16.71 4.89
N TYR A 41 -7.53 15.80 5.79
CA TYR A 41 -7.21 14.41 5.46
C TYR A 41 -8.52 13.64 5.30
N GLN A 42 -8.62 12.87 4.22
CA GLN A 42 -9.82 12.12 3.88
C GLN A 42 -9.45 10.70 3.50
N GLU A 43 -10.35 9.78 3.78
CA GLU A 43 -10.24 8.38 3.36
C GLU A 43 -10.41 8.29 1.85
N CYS A 44 -9.43 7.67 1.21
CA CYS A 44 -9.34 7.43 -0.21
C CYS A 44 -9.25 5.93 -0.43
N ALA A 45 -10.35 5.33 -0.90
CA ALA A 45 -10.36 3.92 -1.30
C ALA A 45 -9.88 3.78 -2.74
N LEU A 46 -8.97 2.84 -2.95
CA LEU A 46 -8.19 2.64 -4.14
C LEU A 46 -8.24 1.18 -4.57
N GLU A 47 -8.28 0.97 -5.88
CA GLU A 47 -7.96 -0.31 -6.48
C GLU A 47 -6.65 -0.16 -7.24
N LEU A 48 -5.72 -1.04 -6.94
CA LEU A 48 -4.36 -1.05 -7.45
C LEU A 48 -4.11 -2.35 -8.21
N MET A 49 -3.36 -2.29 -9.30
CA MET A 49 -2.90 -3.47 -10.03
C MET A 49 -1.40 -3.62 -9.82
N THR A 50 -0.96 -4.78 -9.34
CA THR A 50 0.46 -5.07 -9.12
C THR A 50 1.19 -5.29 -10.42
N GLU A 51 2.39 -4.73 -10.53
CA GLU A 51 3.27 -4.84 -11.68
C GLU A 51 4.68 -5.15 -11.18
N ALA A 52 5.04 -6.44 -11.13
CA ALA A 52 6.38 -6.88 -10.76
C ALA A 52 6.84 -8.05 -11.63
N SER A 53 8.13 -8.07 -11.96
CA SER A 53 8.73 -9.14 -12.74
C SER A 53 8.64 -10.47 -11.99
N GLY A 54 8.02 -11.47 -12.64
CA GLY A 54 7.85 -12.81 -12.06
C GLY A 54 6.71 -12.93 -11.05
N VAL A 55 5.89 -11.89 -10.88
CA VAL A 55 4.69 -11.91 -10.04
C VAL A 55 3.46 -11.66 -10.92
N ALA A 56 2.40 -12.45 -10.71
CA ALA A 56 1.16 -12.27 -11.45
C ALA A 56 0.50 -10.92 -11.11
N GLU A 57 -0.02 -10.24 -12.13
CA GLU A 57 -0.81 -9.02 -11.96
C GLU A 57 -2.03 -9.33 -11.10
N THR A 58 -2.10 -8.67 -9.94
CA THR A 58 -3.12 -8.90 -8.93
C THR A 58 -3.80 -7.58 -8.62
N LEU A 59 -5.12 -7.61 -8.57
CA LEU A 59 -5.92 -6.48 -8.12
C LEU A 59 -5.91 -6.44 -6.59
N VAL A 60 -5.41 -5.34 -6.02
CA VAL A 60 -5.33 -5.09 -4.59
C VAL A 60 -6.22 -3.91 -4.25
N ARG A 61 -7.08 -4.08 -3.25
CA ARG A 61 -7.91 -3.02 -2.71
C ARG A 61 -7.27 -2.46 -1.46
N THR A 62 -7.16 -1.16 -1.37
CA THR A 62 -6.55 -0.50 -0.21
C THR A 62 -7.23 0.82 0.08
N GLU A 63 -7.09 1.28 1.32
CA GLU A 63 -7.67 2.52 1.81
C GLU A 63 -6.54 3.32 2.45
N ILE A 64 -6.33 4.54 1.96
CA ILE A 64 -5.34 5.46 2.50
C ILE A 64 -6.02 6.71 3.02
N VAL A 65 -5.36 7.41 3.93
CA VAL A 65 -5.81 8.73 4.38
C VAL A 65 -4.87 9.77 3.79
N THR A 66 -5.38 10.62 2.89
CA THR A 66 -4.57 11.63 2.19
C THR A 66 -5.32 12.95 2.02
N GLN A 67 -4.59 14.01 1.67
CA GLN A 67 -5.19 15.31 1.33
C GLN A 67 -5.57 15.34 -0.14
N ARG A 68 -6.59 16.13 -0.50
CA ARG A 68 -7.06 16.29 -1.90
C ARG A 68 -5.96 16.68 -2.90
N LYS A 69 -4.93 17.41 -2.47
CA LYS A 69 -3.81 17.81 -3.35
C LYS A 69 -2.85 16.66 -3.69
N TYR A 70 -2.88 15.59 -2.91
CA TYR A 70 -2.11 14.35 -3.12
C TYR A 70 -3.05 13.20 -3.49
N TRP A 71 -4.23 13.52 -4.01
CA TRP A 71 -5.19 12.50 -4.40
C TRP A 71 -4.62 11.77 -5.63
N PRO A 72 -4.47 10.45 -5.57
CA PRO A 72 -3.93 9.70 -6.68
C PRO A 72 -4.87 9.73 -7.89
N GLU A 73 -4.28 9.61 -9.07
CA GLU A 73 -5.00 9.60 -10.35
C GLU A 73 -5.08 8.18 -10.92
N VAL A 74 -6.17 7.86 -11.62
CA VAL A 74 -6.27 6.58 -12.35
C VAL A 74 -5.19 6.54 -13.44
N GLY A 75 -4.47 5.43 -13.50
CA GLY A 75 -3.32 5.23 -14.38
C GLY A 75 -1.99 5.62 -13.73
N GLN A 76 -2.00 6.31 -12.58
CA GLN A 76 -0.78 6.66 -11.88
C GLN A 76 -0.03 5.41 -11.42
N ARG A 77 1.27 5.37 -11.68
CA ARG A 77 2.17 4.31 -11.21
C ARG A 77 2.93 4.77 -9.99
N LEU A 78 2.91 3.96 -8.94
CA LEU A 78 3.61 4.21 -7.70
C LEU A 78 4.62 3.08 -7.46
N PRO A 79 5.82 3.39 -6.95
CA PRO A 79 6.76 2.37 -6.57
C PRO A 79 6.17 1.53 -5.43
N ALA A 80 6.36 0.22 -5.49
CA ALA A 80 5.88 -0.67 -4.47
C ALA A 80 6.80 -1.88 -4.30
N ARG A 81 6.74 -2.50 -3.13
CA ARG A 81 7.34 -3.81 -2.88
C ARG A 81 6.23 -4.85 -2.84
N ILE A 82 6.36 -5.88 -3.67
CA ILE A 82 5.31 -6.89 -3.87
C ILE A 82 5.86 -8.23 -3.39
N SER A 83 5.17 -8.89 -2.48
CA SER A 83 5.57 -10.23 -2.02
C SER A 83 5.36 -11.26 -3.13
N THR A 84 6.40 -12.01 -3.47
CA THR A 84 6.32 -13.07 -4.49
C THR A 84 5.41 -14.22 -4.03
N THR A 85 5.48 -14.58 -2.74
CA THR A 85 4.71 -15.66 -2.12
C THR A 85 3.25 -15.29 -1.90
N LYS A 86 2.95 -13.99 -1.71
CA LYS A 86 1.59 -13.46 -1.48
C LYS A 86 1.39 -12.19 -2.30
N PRO A 87 1.05 -12.29 -3.59
CA PRO A 87 0.96 -11.12 -4.49
C PRO A 87 -0.11 -10.10 -4.08
N GLY A 88 -1.09 -10.49 -3.26
CA GLY A 88 -2.05 -9.57 -2.65
C GLY A 88 -1.49 -8.73 -1.49
N ARG A 89 -0.27 -9.00 -1.02
CA ARG A 89 0.45 -8.18 -0.03
C ARG A 89 1.44 -7.28 -0.75
N VAL A 90 1.16 -5.99 -0.69
CA VAL A 90 1.96 -4.94 -1.32
C VAL A 90 2.23 -3.84 -0.33
N ASP A 91 3.43 -3.30 -0.38
CA ASP A 91 3.87 -2.12 0.36
C ASP A 91 4.13 -1.02 -0.66
N VAL A 92 3.18 -0.10 -0.76
CA VAL A 92 3.21 0.98 -1.74
C VAL A 92 3.92 2.18 -1.11
N ASP A 93 4.84 2.77 -1.84
CA ASP A 93 5.51 4.01 -1.43
C ASP A 93 4.53 5.19 -1.62
N TRP A 94 3.73 5.44 -0.60
CA TRP A 94 2.74 6.53 -0.62
C TRP A 94 3.38 7.92 -0.51
N ASP A 95 4.64 8.02 -0.05
CA ASP A 95 5.38 9.28 -0.05
C ASP A 95 5.61 9.82 -1.47
N ALA A 96 5.70 8.93 -2.48
CA ALA A 96 5.73 9.31 -3.89
C ALA A 96 4.54 10.16 -4.33
N LEU A 97 3.38 10.07 -3.67
CA LEU A 97 2.23 10.94 -3.95
C LEU A 97 2.56 12.42 -3.68
N GLY A 98 3.36 12.69 -2.64
CA GLY A 98 3.79 14.05 -2.31
C GLY A 98 4.77 14.63 -3.32
N ARG A 99 5.60 13.78 -3.93
CA ARG A 99 6.66 14.15 -4.87
C ARG A 99 6.17 14.34 -6.31
N ALA A 100 5.10 13.65 -6.70
CA ALA A 100 4.53 13.77 -8.05
C ALA A 100 3.82 15.12 -8.30
N SER A 101 3.46 15.83 -7.23
CA SER A 101 2.78 17.14 -7.26
C SER A 101 3.70 18.36 -7.14
N ALA A 102 5.02 18.19 -7.29
CA ALA A 102 6.02 19.27 -7.27
C ALA A 102 6.38 19.78 -8.68
#